data_AF-A0A350AGY1-F1
#
_entry.id   AF-A0A350AGY1-F1
#
_cell.length_a   1.000
_cell.length_b   1.000
_cell.length_c   1.000
_cell.angle_alpha   90.00
_cell.angle_beta   90.00
_cell.angle_gamma   90.00
#
_symmetry.space_group_name_H-M   'P 1'
#
loop_
_entity.id
_entity.type
_entity.pdbx_description
1 polymer ?
#
loop_
_entity_poly.entity_id
_entity_poly.type
_entity_poly.pdbx_seq_one_letter_code
_entity_poly.pdbx_strand_id
1 'polypeptide(L)' 'CGKSTTLRMIAGVEMQDEGEIYVDGALICDTVFRVPPERRAIGLMFQDFAL' A
#
# COMPACT_ATOMS: atom_id res chain seq x y z
N CYS A 1 15.13 2.61 -7.41
CA CYS A 1 15.06 1.96 -6.07
C CYS A 1 13.77 2.45 -5.43
N GLY A 2 12.91 1.57 -4.89
CA GLY A 2 11.66 1.97 -4.19
C GLY A 2 10.33 1.50 -4.79
N LYS A 3 10.29 1.04 -6.05
CA LYS A 3 9.02 0.60 -6.70
C LYS A 3 8.26 -0.45 -5.86
N SER A 4 8.94 -1.51 -5.44
CA SER A 4 8.31 -2.57 -4.66
C SER A 4 7.84 -2.07 -3.29
N THR A 5 8.62 -1.22 -2.63
CA THR A 5 8.25 -0.57 -1.37
C THR A 5 7.00 0.29 -1.55
N THR A 6 6.94 1.12 -2.61
CA THR A 6 5.75 1.93 -2.93
C THR A 6 4.51 1.07 -3.15
N LEU A 7 4.62 -0.02 -3.91
CA LEU A 7 3.50 -0.93 -4.14
C LEU A 7 3.07 -1.65 -2.85
N ARG A 8 4.01 -2.04 -1.99
CA ARG A 8 3.72 -2.63 -0.67
C ARG A 8 3.02 -1.62 0.26
N MET A 9 3.41 -0.34 0.24
CA MET A 9 2.73 0.72 1.00
C MET A 9 1.30 0.96 0.49
N ILE A 10 1.11 1.04 -0.82
CA ILE A 10 -0.22 1.19 -1.44
C ILE A 10 -1.13 0.01 -1.07
N ALA A 11 -0.62 -1.22 -1.17
CA ALA A 11 -1.35 -2.42 -0.77
C ALA A 11 -1.57 -2.55 0.76
N GLY A 12 -0.89 -1.74 1.57
CA GLY A 12 -0.98 -1.75 3.04
C GLY A 12 -0.14 -2.82 3.72
N VAL A 13 0.80 -3.43 3.00
CA VAL A 13 1.77 -4.41 3.53
C VAL A 13 2.85 -3.72 4.36
N GLU A 14 3.21 -2.49 3.98
CA GLU A 14 4.15 -1.62 4.69
C GLU A 14 3.48 -0.28 5.01
N MET A 15 3.99 0.45 6.00
CA MET A 15 3.52 1.78 6.36
C MET A 15 4.58 2.82 6.00
N GLN A 16 4.14 3.95 5.47
CA GLN A 16 4.99 5.13 5.27
C GLN A 16 5.24 5.84 6.60
N ASP A 17 6.40 6.46 6.75
CA ASP A 17 6.73 7.27 7.94
C ASP A 17 5.97 8.60 7.96
N GLU A 18 5.75 9.19 6.79
CA GLU A 18 5.06 10.48 6.62
C GLU A 18 4.23 10.50 5.33
N GLY A 19 3.26 11.41 5.26
CA GLY A 19 2.41 11.63 4.08
C GLY A 19 1.15 10.76 4.04
N GLU A 20 0.44 10.86 2.92
CA GLU A 20 -0.93 10.37 2.77
C GLU A 20 -1.07 9.52 1.50
N ILE A 21 -1.91 8.49 1.56
CA ILE A 21 -2.25 7.62 0.43
C ILE A 21 -3.75 7.73 0.18
N TYR A 22 -4.10 8.15 -1.05
CA TYR A 22 -5.47 8.24 -1.52
C TYR A 22 -5.72 7.26 -2.66
N VAL A 23 -6.90 6.66 -2.68
CA VAL A 23 -7.41 5.85 -3.78
C VAL A 23 -8.78 6.38 -4.16
N ASP A 24 -8.97 6.71 -5.43
CA ASP A 24 -10.21 7.32 -5.94
C ASP A 24 -10.68 8.55 -5.13
N GLY A 25 -9.71 9.34 -4.65
CA GLY A 25 -9.96 10.53 -3.83
C GLY A 25 -10.29 10.26 -2.37
N ALA A 26 -10.42 9.00 -1.95
CA ALA A 26 -10.61 8.62 -0.56
C ALA A 26 -9.27 8.37 0.13
N LEU A 27 -9.09 8.96 1.32
CA LEU A 27 -7.94 8.69 2.17
C LEU A 27 -8.01 7.23 2.65
N ILE A 28 -6.94 6.47 2.41
CA ILE A 28 -6.84 5.07 2.86
C ILE A 28 -5.71 4.84 3.87
N CYS A 29 -4.73 5.75 3.96
CA CYS A 29 -3.64 5.67 4.92
C CYS A 29 -2.99 7.04 5.14
N ASP A 30 -2.83 7.45 6.38
CA ASP A 30 -1.91 8.49 6.83
C ASP A 30 -1.14 7.99 8.07
N THR A 31 -0.54 8.87 8.86
CA THR A 31 0.23 8.51 10.07
C THR A 31 -0.62 8.17 11.30
N VAL A 32 -1.95 8.31 11.24
CA VAL A 32 -2.92 8.10 12.33
C VAL A 32 -4.00 7.08 11.94
N PHE A 33 -4.50 7.16 10.72
CA PHE A 33 -5.57 6.37 10.15
C PHE A 33 -5.06 5.39 9.10
N ARG A 34 -5.62 4.18 9.09
CA ARG A 34 -5.36 3.19 8.03
C ARG A 34 -6.56 2.30 7.77
N VAL A 35 -6.83 2.07 6.48
CA VAL A 35 -7.64 0.96 6.00
C VAL A 35 -6.76 -0.29 5.96
N PRO A 36 -7.15 -1.41 6.59
CA PRO A 36 -6.35 -2.64 6.56
C PRO A 36 -6.31 -3.23 5.13
N PRO A 37 -5.24 -3.95 4.74
CA PRO A 37 -4.99 -4.41 3.37
C PRO A 37 -6.17 -5.10 2.71
N GLU A 38 -6.83 -6.01 3.43
CA GLU A 38 -7.96 -6.80 2.97
C GLU A 38 -9.21 -5.96 2.64
N ARG A 39 -9.25 -4.70 3.08
CA ARG A 39 -10.33 -3.74 2.81
C ARG A 39 -9.96 -2.67 1.78
N ARG A 40 -8.73 -2.67 1.25
CA ARG A 40 -8.29 -1.68 0.26
C ARG A 40 -8.75 -1.98 -1.17
N ALA A 41 -9.29 -3.17 -1.43
CA ALA A 41 -9.66 -3.64 -2.77
C ALA A 41 -8.50 -3.57 -3.80
N ILE A 42 -7.25 -3.70 -3.32
CA ILE A 42 -6.04 -3.66 -4.15
C ILE A 42 -5.44 -5.07 -4.23
N GLY A 43 -5.30 -5.59 -5.45
CA GLY A 43 -4.55 -6.81 -5.72
C GLY A 43 -3.07 -6.51 -5.91
N LEU A 44 -2.20 -7.13 -5.11
CA LEU A 44 -0.75 -7.05 -5.29
C LEU A 44 -0.22 -8.37 -5.85
N MET A 45 0.17 -8.39 -7.12
CA MET A 45 0.84 -9.53 -7.72
C MET A 45 2.35 -9.39 -7.47
N PHE A 46 2.91 -10.30 -6.67
CA PHE A 46 4.36 -10.41 -6.55
C PHE A 46 4.89 -11.21 -7.74
N GLN A 47 5.84 -10.63 -8.47
CA GLN A 47 6.73 -11.44 -9.30
C GLN A 47 7.79 -12.03 -8.38
N ASP A 48 7.41 -13.05 -7.61
CA ASP A 48 8.39 -14.01 -7.18
C ASP A 48 8.75 -14.81 -8.43
N PHE A 49 9.99 -14.64 -8.92
CA PHE A 49 10.60 -15.65 -9.77
C PHE A 49 10.81 -16.89 -8.90
N ALA A 50 9.73 -17.65 -8.67
CA ALA A 50 9.81 -18.99 -8.11
C ALA A 50 10.41 -19.88 -9.21
N LEU A 51 11.75 -19.93 -9.24
CA LEU A 51 12.56 -20.92 -9.94
C LEU A 51 13.15 -21.88 -8.90
#